data_AF-A0A382R0B9-F1
#
_entry.id   AF-A0A382R0B9-F1
#
_cell.length_a   1.000
_cell.length_b   1.000
_cell.length_c   1.000
_cell.angle_alpha   90.00
_cell.angle_beta   90.00
_cell.angle_gamma   90.00
#
_symmetry.space_group_name_H-M   'P 1'
#
loop_
_entity.id
_entity.type
_entity.pdbx_description
1 polymer ?
#
loop_
_entity_poly.entity_id
_entity_poly.type
_entity_poly.pdbx_seq_one_letter_code
_entity_poly.pdbx_strand_id
1 'polypeptide(L)' 'MAEGLAKHFFGDMIYIDSAGVRQGEIDSFAIAVCAEMNVDISQHNSKTFDD' A
#
# COMPACT_ATOMS: atom_id res chain seq x y z
N MET A 1 1.59 2.27 -2.37
CA MET A 1 1.01 2.44 -3.72
C MET A 1 0.70 1.10 -4.39
N ALA A 2 1.71 0.31 -4.77
CA ALA A 2 1.51 -0.93 -5.55
C ALA A 2 0.54 -1.91 -4.87
N GLU A 3 0.67 -2.12 -3.56
CA GLU A 3 -0.25 -2.97 -2.78
C GLU A 3 -1.70 -2.49 -2.88
N GLY A 4 -1.97 -1.20 -2.64
CA GLY A 4 -3.32 -0.64 -2.70
C GLY A 4 -3.94 -0.75 -4.09
N LEU A 5 -3.15 -0.50 -5.14
CA LEU A 5 -3.60 -0.68 -6.53
C LEU A 5 -3.92 -2.14 -6.82
N ALA A 6 -3.04 -3.07 -6.42
CA ALA A 6 -3.27 -4.49 -6.63
C ALA A 6 -4.52 -4.98 -5.88
N LYS A 7 -4.72 -4.55 -4.63
CA LYS A 7 -5.95 -4.85 -3.86
C LYS A 7 -7.20 -4.30 -4.55
N HIS A 8 -7.12 -3.10 -5.13
CA HIS A 8 -8.22 -2.53 -5.89
C HIS A 8 -8.57 -3.33 -7.16
N PHE A 9 -7.57 -3.79 -7.92
CA PHE A 9 -7.79 -4.52 -9.16
C PHE A 9 -8.14 -6.00 -8.98
N PHE A 10 -7.52 -6.66 -8.00
CA PHE A 10 -7.62 -8.10 -7.82
C PHE A 10 -8.48 -8.52 -6.63
N GLY A 11 -8.81 -7.59 -5.73
CA GLY A 11 -9.63 -7.85 -4.54
C GLY A 11 -9.08 -9.04 -3.74
N ASP A 12 -9.98 -9.95 -3.39
CA ASP A 12 -9.68 -11.14 -2.58
C ASP A 12 -9.27 -12.37 -3.42
N MET A 13 -9.06 -12.21 -4.73
CA MET A 13 -8.64 -13.34 -5.59
C MET A 13 -7.26 -13.88 -5.22
N ILE A 14 -6.41 -13.01 -4.67
CA ILE A 14 -5.05 -13.33 -4.24
C ILE A 14 -4.73 -12.56 -2.97
N TYR A 15 -3.91 -13.17 -2.10
CA TYR A 15 -3.36 -12.47 -0.94
C TYR A 15 -2.30 -11.46 -1.41
N ILE A 16 -2.50 -10.19 -1.09
CA ILE A 16 -1.65 -9.07 -1.51
C ILE A 16 -1.12 -8.36 -0.29
N ASP A 17 0.19 -8.15 -0.29
CA ASP A 17 0.91 -7.50 0.79
C ASP A 17 2.15 -6.80 0.25
N SER A 18 2.73 -5.88 1.02
CA SER A 18 4.00 -5.25 0.67
C SER A 18 4.94 -5.07 1.87
N ALA A 19 6.24 -5.15 1.58
CA ALA A 19 7.32 -4.96 2.56
C ALA A 19 8.50 -4.25 1.88
N GLY A 20 9.29 -3.53 2.69
CA GLY A 20 10.49 -2.82 2.26
C GLY A 20 11.74 -3.30 2.98
N VAL A 21 12.91 -2.93 2.46
CA VAL A 21 14.21 -3.21 3.13
C VAL A 21 14.38 -2.34 4.38
N ARG A 22 13.69 -1.20 4.46
CA ARG A 22 13.69 -0.28 5.59
C ARG A 22 12.26 0.07 5.93
N GLN A 23 11.98 0.17 7.23
CA GLN A 23 10.73 0.73 7.70
C GLN A 23 10.78 2.26 7.58
N GLY A 24 9.65 2.86 7.20
CA GLY A 24 9.49 4.30 7.15
C GLY A 24 8.03 4.70 7.33
N GLU A 25 7.77 5.99 7.40
CA GLU A 25 6.41 6.51 7.41
C GLU A 25 5.81 6.41 6.00
N ILE A 26 4.48 6.31 5.96
CA ILE A 26 3.77 6.37 4.69
C ILE A 26 3.91 7.77 4.06
N ASP A 27 4.20 7.80 2.76
CA ASP A 27 4.35 9.06 2.03
C ASP A 27 2.97 9.73 1.81
N SER A 28 2.82 10.95 2.34
CA SER A 28 1.60 11.76 2.18
C SER A 28 1.27 12.07 0.72
N PHE A 29 2.29 12.20 -0.14
CA PHE A 29 2.09 12.39 -1.57
C PHE A 29 1.54 11.12 -2.24
N ALA A 30 2.03 9.95 -1.83
CA ALA A 30 1.50 8.68 -2.33
C ALA A 30 0.03 8.47 -1.92
N ILE A 31 -0.35 8.90 -0.70
CA ILE A 31 -1.76 8.89 -0.27
C ILE A 31 -2.61 9.77 -1.19
N ALA A 32 -2.18 11.01 -1.43
CA ALA A 32 -2.90 11.95 -2.29
C ALA A 32 -3.09 11.42 -3.72
N VAL A 33 -2.03 10.89 -4.33
CA VAL A 33 -2.08 10.32 -5.69
C VAL A 33 -2.99 9.09 -5.76
N CYS A 34 -2.93 8.19 -4.78
CA CYS A 34 -3.81 7.03 -4.77
C CYS A 34 -5.28 7.44 -4.54
N ALA A 35 -5.54 8.49 -3.75
CA ALA A 35 -6.89 9.01 -3.52
C ALA A 35 -7.54 9.55 -4.81
N GLU A 36 -6.77 10.13 -5.74
CA GLU A 36 -7.27 10.53 -7.07
C GLU A 36 -7.86 9.34 -7.86
N MET A 37 -7.37 8.13 -7.59
CA MET A 37 -7.84 6.88 -8.20
C MET A 37 -8.91 6.16 -7.37
N ASN A 38 -9.46 6.80 -6.32
CA ASN A 38 -10.35 6.18 -5.32
C ASN A 38 -9.71 4.97 -4.59
N VAL A 39 -8.39 5.02 -4.38
CA VAL A 39 -7.66 4.01 -3.61
C VAL A 39 -7.13 4.64 -2.34
N ASP A 40 -7.66 4.23 -1.18
CA ASP A 40 -7.16 4.68 0.12
C ASP A 40 -6.00 3.80 0.58
N ILE A 41 -4.83 4.41 0.78
CA ILE A 41 -3.66 3.75 1.36
C ILE A 41 -3.27 4.34 2.71
N SER A 42 -4.05 5.25 3.30
CA SER A 42 -3.71 5.97 4.54
C SER A 42 -3.50 5.04 5.75
N GLN A 43 -4.09 3.85 5.72
CA GLN A 43 -3.96 2.81 6.76
C GLN A 43 -2.81 1.83 6.48
N HIS A 44 -2.03 2.02 5.40
CA HIS A 44 -0.91 1.14 5.08
C HIS A 44 0.25 1.39 6.05
N ASN A 45 0.68 0.33 6.72
CA ASN A 45 1.82 0.33 7.62
C ASN A 45 3.06 -0.19 6.89
N SER A 46 4.12 0.61 6.86
CA SER A 46 5.41 0.14 6.35
C SER A 46 5.95 -0.95 7.27
N LYS A 47 6.41 -2.04 6.67
CA LYS A 47 7.02 -3.18 7.37
C LYS A 47 8.22 -3.72 6.62
N THR A 48 9.05 -4.47 7.32
CA THR A 48 10.18 -5.20 6.74
C THR A 48 9.86 -6.69 6.61
N PHE A 49 10.80 -7.49 6.10
CA PHE A 49 10.63 -8.94 6.01
C PHE A 49 10.77 -9.65 7.37
N ASP A 50 11.40 -9.00 8.34
CA ASP A 50 11.62 -9.53 9.68
C ASP A 50 10.45 -9.23 10.64
N ASP A 51 9.49 -8.39 10.20
CA ASP A 51 8.23 -8.09 10.90
C ASP A 51 7.10 -9.07 10.51
#